data_AF-A0A3P1S358-F1
#
_entry.id   AF-A0A3P1S358-F1
#
_cell.length_a   1.000
_cell.length_b   1.000
_cell.length_c   1.000
_cell.angle_alpha   90.00
_cell.angle_beta   90.00
_cell.angle_gamma   90.00
#
_symmetry.space_group_name_H-M   'P 1'
#
loop_
_entity.id
_entity.type
_entity.pdbx_description
1 polymer ?
#
loop_
_entity_poly.entity_id
_entity_poly.type
_entity_poly.pdbx_seq_one_letter_code
_entity_poly.pdbx_strand_id
1 'polypeptide(L)'
;MGVWRTVGGRRIFIKDGQDLESAMIESGKFDKIINKNKLKKELKEALEYNPIHYKIKNVAKEYFDKAKPNQGKITKDDNFKDNEHKHEKDVIQFIHSKFGGDFHHIQEIDQTEGKKYPDFKWNDKKWEIKKASSKSTIDSNLRKAINQVNKNGGVVLEIQKNILDADILTMVEYRMLRSGKNIDCIIIVNNHIIGILRK
;
A
#
# COMPACT_ATOMS: atom_id res chain seq x y z
N MET A 1 1.81 -3.49 60.64
CA MET A 1 3.16 -3.80 60.14
C MET A 1 3.00 -4.43 58.76
N GLY A 2 4.05 -4.95 58.14
CA GLY A 2 3.93 -5.60 56.83
C GLY A 2 5.24 -6.23 56.38
N VAL A 3 5.17 -7.08 55.36
CA VAL A 3 6.31 -7.88 54.89
C VAL A 3 6.58 -7.60 53.42
N TRP A 4 7.86 -7.38 53.09
CA TRP A 4 8.32 -7.32 51.71
C TRP A 4 8.48 -8.73 51.14
N ARG A 5 7.84 -9.01 50.00
CA ARG A 5 7.97 -10.27 49.26
C ARG A 5 8.40 -10.00 47.81
N THR A 6 9.15 -10.93 47.23
CA THR A 6 9.52 -10.87 45.81
C THR A 6 8.69 -11.88 45.04
N VAL A 7 7.92 -11.42 44.05
CA VAL A 7 7.06 -12.28 43.23
C VAL A 7 7.33 -12.00 41.76
N GLY A 8 7.85 -13.01 41.04
CA GLY A 8 8.23 -12.89 39.62
C GLY A 8 9.19 -11.73 39.34
N GLY A 9 10.25 -11.61 40.15
CA GLY A 9 11.32 -10.62 39.97
C GLY A 9 11.04 -9.21 40.50
N ARG A 10 9.86 -8.94 41.09
CA ARG A 10 9.49 -7.61 41.62
C ARG A 10 9.22 -7.67 43.12
N ARG A 11 9.73 -6.70 43.88
CA ARG A 11 9.41 -6.54 45.31
C ARG A 11 8.05 -5.88 45.48
N ILE A 12 7.22 -6.47 46.33
CA ILE A 12 5.86 -6.04 46.66
C ILE A 12 5.76 -5.98 48.18
N PHE A 13 5.17 -4.91 48.71
CA PHE A 13 4.90 -4.76 50.13
C PHE A 13 3.51 -5.29 50.43
N ILE A 14 3.39 -6.20 51.39
CA ILE A 14 2.12 -6.79 51.81
C ILE A 14 1.83 -6.27 53.22
N LYS A 15 0.77 -5.50 53.38
CA LYS A 15 0.32 -4.98 54.69
C LYS A 15 -0.26 -6.12 55.53
N ASP A 16 -0.18 -6.02 56.85
CA ASP A 16 -0.81 -7.03 57.73
C ASP A 16 -2.32 -7.10 57.45
N GLY A 17 -2.84 -8.31 57.23
CA GLY A 17 -4.23 -8.56 56.85
C GLY A 17 -4.55 -8.36 55.35
N GLN A 18 -3.60 -7.90 54.54
CA GLN A 18 -3.75 -7.82 53.08
C GLN A 18 -3.33 -9.14 52.45
N ASP A 19 -4.17 -9.70 51.59
CA ASP A 19 -3.82 -10.87 50.80
C ASP A 19 -2.81 -10.53 49.68
N LEU A 20 -2.14 -11.55 49.16
CA LEU A 20 -1.12 -11.39 48.13
C LEU A 20 -1.67 -10.84 46.81
N GLU A 21 -2.91 -11.20 46.44
CA GLU A 21 -3.54 -10.80 45.20
C GLU A 21 -3.83 -9.30 45.21
N SER A 22 -4.45 -8.81 46.28
CA SER A 22 -4.70 -7.40 46.57
C SER A 22 -3.41 -6.59 46.57
N ALA A 23 -2.34 -7.09 47.20
CA ALA A 23 -1.02 -6.43 47.20
C ALA A 23 -0.37 -6.41 45.80
N MET A 24 -0.58 -7.45 45.00
CA MET A 24 -0.10 -7.52 43.61
C MET A 24 -0.83 -6.56 42.68
N ILE A 25 -2.14 -6.35 42.87
CA ILE A 25 -2.94 -5.35 42.14
C ILE A 25 -2.46 -3.94 42.51
N GLU A 26 -2.36 -3.63 43.81
CA GLU A 26 -1.90 -2.31 44.30
C GLU A 26 -0.47 -1.97 43.83
N SER A 27 0.38 -2.98 43.62
CA SER A 27 1.74 -2.79 43.08
C SER A 27 1.79 -2.38 41.58
N GLY A 28 0.64 -2.35 40.89
CA GLY A 28 0.52 -2.03 39.47
C GLY A 28 1.11 -3.10 38.55
N LYS A 29 1.33 -4.33 39.05
CA LYS A 29 1.83 -5.45 38.25
C LYS A 29 0.75 -5.95 37.29
N PHE A 30 -0.49 -6.04 37.76
CA PHE A 30 -1.63 -6.46 36.95
C PHE A 30 -2.11 -5.37 35.99
N ASP A 31 -2.12 -4.09 36.37
CA ASP A 31 -2.49 -2.98 35.48
C ASP A 31 -1.68 -2.95 34.18
N LYS A 32 -0.37 -3.23 34.25
CA LYS A 32 0.48 -3.29 33.05
C LYS A 32 0.12 -4.48 32.14
N ILE A 33 -0.25 -5.62 32.71
CA ILE A 33 -0.60 -6.83 31.95
C ILE A 33 -2.00 -6.67 31.34
N ILE A 34 -2.96 -6.16 32.11
CA ILE A 34 -4.33 -5.87 31.68
C ILE A 34 -4.30 -4.83 30.56
N ASN A 35 -3.56 -3.72 30.73
CA ASN A 35 -3.42 -2.72 29.68
C ASN A 35 -2.74 -3.27 28.43
N LYS A 36 -1.70 -4.11 28.56
CA LYS A 36 -1.03 -4.72 27.39
C LYS A 36 -1.96 -5.69 26.64
N ASN A 37 -2.77 -6.47 27.35
CA ASN A 37 -3.72 -7.40 26.75
C ASN A 37 -4.91 -6.67 26.13
N LYS A 38 -5.41 -5.62 26.77
CA LYS A 38 -6.43 -4.72 26.23
C LYS A 38 -5.93 -4.04 24.95
N LEU A 39 -4.72 -3.49 24.97
CA LEU A 39 -4.10 -2.88 23.79
C LEU A 39 -3.93 -3.88 22.64
N LYS A 40 -3.49 -5.12 22.94
CA LYS A 40 -3.37 -6.18 21.93
C LYS A 40 -4.72 -6.58 21.35
N LYS A 41 -5.77 -6.64 22.17
CA LYS A 41 -7.14 -6.95 21.74
C LYS A 41 -7.70 -5.82 20.87
N GLU A 42 -7.55 -4.58 21.30
CA GLU A 42 -7.95 -3.39 20.54
C GLU A 42 -7.18 -3.27 19.21
N LEU A 43 -5.87 -3.56 19.20
CA LEU A 43 -5.10 -3.64 17.95
C LEU A 43 -5.60 -4.76 17.04
N LYS A 44 -5.86 -5.96 17.60
CA LYS A 44 -6.35 -7.09 16.83
C LYS A 44 -7.73 -6.81 16.25
N GLU A 45 -8.63 -6.22 17.03
CA GLU A 45 -9.97 -5.80 16.62
C GLU A 45 -9.92 -4.64 15.62
N ALA A 46 -9.00 -3.68 15.75
CA ALA A 46 -8.80 -2.62 14.76
C ALA A 46 -8.21 -3.15 13.43
N LEU A 47 -7.38 -4.20 13.50
CA LEU A 47 -6.84 -4.89 12.32
C LEU A 47 -7.87 -5.83 11.67
N GLU A 48 -8.74 -6.48 12.45
CA GLU A 48 -9.81 -7.37 11.96
C GLU A 48 -11.08 -6.60 11.53
N TYR A 49 -11.37 -5.45 12.12
CA TYR A 49 -12.56 -4.62 11.85
C TYR A 49 -12.19 -3.29 11.21
N ASN A 50 -11.69 -3.35 9.98
CA ASN A 50 -11.67 -2.20 9.08
C ASN A 50 -12.48 -2.55 7.83
N PRO A 51 -13.79 -2.25 7.77
CA PRO A 51 -14.65 -2.60 6.62
C PRO A 51 -14.19 -1.97 5.29
N ILE A 52 -13.25 -1.01 5.36
CA ILE A 52 -12.53 -0.40 4.25
C ILE A 52 -11.63 -1.44 3.53
N HIS A 53 -10.94 -2.34 4.25
CA HIS A 53 -10.04 -3.33 3.62
C HIS A 53 -10.79 -4.45 2.88
N TYR A 54 -12.06 -4.76 3.21
CA TYR A 54 -12.73 -5.91 2.58
C TYR A 54 -13.05 -5.71 1.09
N LYS A 55 -13.05 -4.45 0.63
CA LYS A 55 -13.32 -4.08 -0.76
C LYS A 55 -12.06 -3.85 -1.60
N ILE A 56 -10.88 -3.72 -0.98
CA ILE A 56 -9.61 -3.60 -1.70
C ILE A 56 -8.75 -4.81 -1.36
N LYS A 57 -8.41 -5.62 -2.37
CA LYS A 57 -7.60 -6.82 -2.20
C LYS A 57 -6.18 -6.54 -2.64
N ASN A 58 -5.21 -7.03 -1.87
CA ASN A 58 -3.84 -7.14 -2.36
C ASN A 58 -3.73 -8.38 -3.26
N VAL A 59 -3.57 -8.15 -4.56
CA VAL A 59 -3.52 -9.17 -5.62
C VAL A 59 -2.09 -9.42 -6.12
N ALA A 60 -1.06 -8.96 -5.38
CA ALA A 60 0.33 -9.15 -5.78
C ALA A 60 0.66 -10.61 -6.10
N LYS A 61 0.14 -11.55 -5.31
CA LYS A 61 0.32 -12.99 -5.54
C LYS A 61 -0.17 -13.41 -6.93
N GLU A 62 -1.34 -12.94 -7.38
CA GLU A 62 -1.89 -13.28 -8.70
C GLU A 62 -0.98 -12.81 -9.84
N TYR A 63 -0.36 -11.64 -9.68
CA TYR A 63 0.59 -11.09 -10.65
C TYR A 63 1.88 -11.92 -10.70
N PHE A 64 2.44 -12.27 -9.54
CA PHE A 64 3.66 -13.07 -9.46
C PHE A 64 3.43 -14.52 -9.92
N ASP A 65 2.28 -15.12 -9.62
CA ASP A 65 1.94 -16.48 -10.06
C ASP A 65 1.86 -16.59 -11.60
N LYS A 66 1.40 -15.52 -12.27
CA LYS A 66 1.26 -15.45 -13.74
C LYS A 66 2.48 -14.85 -14.44
N ALA A 67 3.49 -14.42 -13.68
CA ALA A 67 4.61 -13.68 -14.20
C ALA A 67 5.42 -14.51 -15.20
N LYS A 68 5.74 -13.89 -16.33
CA LYS A 68 6.69 -14.42 -17.30
C LYS A 68 7.76 -13.36 -17.57
N PRO A 69 8.70 -13.15 -16.61
CA PRO A 69 9.71 -12.11 -16.70
C PRO A 69 10.37 -12.02 -18.07
N ASN A 70 10.44 -10.80 -18.61
CA ASN A 70 11.05 -10.48 -19.91
C ASN A 70 10.41 -11.14 -21.14
N GLN A 71 9.27 -11.82 -21.00
CA GLN A 71 8.51 -12.32 -22.14
C GLN A 71 7.46 -11.30 -22.59
N GLY A 72 7.21 -11.24 -23.89
CA GLY A 72 6.34 -10.24 -24.51
C GLY A 72 7.15 -9.19 -25.27
N LYS A 73 6.46 -8.21 -25.85
CA LYS A 73 7.06 -7.14 -26.65
C LYS A 73 6.83 -5.78 -26.01
N ILE A 74 7.83 -4.91 -26.05
CA ILE A 74 7.67 -3.49 -25.77
C ILE A 74 7.67 -2.75 -27.11
N THR A 75 6.54 -2.14 -27.44
CA THR A 75 6.33 -1.36 -28.67
C THR A 75 5.99 0.09 -28.33
N LYS A 76 5.93 0.95 -29.34
CA LYS A 76 5.66 2.39 -29.20
C LYS A 76 4.95 2.91 -30.44
N ASP A 77 4.18 3.98 -30.30
CA ASP A 77 3.66 4.75 -31.44
C ASP A 77 4.80 5.29 -32.32
N ASP A 78 4.56 5.44 -33.62
CA ASP A 78 5.58 5.86 -34.59
C ASP A 78 6.21 7.22 -34.26
N ASN A 79 5.44 8.11 -33.63
CA ASN A 79 5.89 9.45 -33.27
C ASN A 79 6.65 9.49 -31.93
N PHE A 80 6.73 8.37 -31.20
CA PHE A 80 7.14 8.33 -29.79
C PHE A 80 8.55 8.89 -29.56
N LYS A 81 8.61 10.01 -28.83
CA LYS A 81 9.85 10.73 -28.55
C LYS A 81 10.60 10.11 -27.38
N ASP A 82 11.53 9.22 -27.70
CA ASP A 82 12.33 8.48 -26.73
C ASP A 82 13.01 9.32 -25.63
N ASN A 83 13.41 10.56 -25.93
CA ASN A 83 14.15 11.42 -25.01
C ASN A 83 13.26 12.13 -23.96
N GLU A 84 11.96 12.28 -24.23
CA GLU A 84 11.02 13.01 -23.36
C GLU A 84 10.38 12.08 -22.30
N HIS A 85 10.47 10.75 -22.47
CA HIS A 85 9.74 9.75 -21.68
C HIS A 85 10.65 8.74 -20.93
N LYS A 86 11.88 9.14 -20.56
CA LYS A 86 12.85 8.23 -19.91
C LYS A 86 12.28 7.53 -18.67
N HIS A 87 11.60 8.28 -17.80
CA HIS A 87 11.05 7.69 -16.59
C HIS A 87 9.98 6.63 -16.86
N GLU A 88 9.08 6.88 -17.80
CA GLU A 88 8.01 5.94 -18.13
C GLU A 88 8.59 4.65 -18.69
N LYS A 89 9.64 4.75 -19.53
CA LYS A 89 10.39 3.59 -20.00
C LYS A 89 11.04 2.81 -18.87
N ASP A 90 11.65 3.49 -17.90
CA ASP A 90 12.29 2.82 -16.77
C ASP A 90 11.26 2.02 -15.96
N VAL A 91 10.06 2.57 -15.76
CA VAL A 91 8.95 1.88 -15.09
C VAL A 91 8.41 0.72 -15.92
N ILE A 92 8.22 0.91 -17.23
CA ILE A 92 7.73 -0.16 -18.11
C ILE A 92 8.75 -1.30 -18.21
N GLN A 93 10.02 -0.97 -18.34
CA GLN A 93 11.11 -1.95 -18.31
C GLN A 93 11.14 -2.69 -16.96
N PHE A 94 10.95 -1.98 -15.85
CA PHE A 94 10.86 -2.59 -14.53
C PHE A 94 9.69 -3.58 -14.46
N ILE A 95 8.48 -3.19 -14.86
CA ILE A 95 7.29 -4.05 -14.84
C ILE A 95 7.46 -5.24 -15.79
N HIS A 96 7.96 -5.03 -17.01
CA HIS A 96 8.25 -6.09 -17.97
C HIS A 96 9.28 -7.10 -17.42
N SER A 97 10.32 -6.62 -16.73
CA SER A 97 11.32 -7.48 -16.10
C SER A 97 10.76 -8.31 -14.92
N LYS A 98 9.66 -7.86 -14.30
CA LYS A 98 9.03 -8.55 -13.17
C LYS A 98 7.89 -9.47 -13.59
N PHE A 99 7.09 -9.05 -14.54
CA PHE A 99 5.83 -9.72 -14.88
C PHE A 99 5.74 -10.16 -16.35
N GLY A 100 6.54 -9.58 -17.25
CA GLY A 100 6.39 -9.76 -18.69
C GLY A 100 5.08 -9.17 -19.24
N GLY A 101 4.68 -9.63 -20.41
CA GLY A 101 3.51 -9.18 -21.16
C GLY A 101 3.85 -8.18 -22.26
N ASP A 102 2.83 -7.86 -23.06
CA ASP A 102 2.98 -6.96 -24.19
C ASP A 102 2.68 -5.52 -23.76
N PHE A 103 3.65 -4.63 -23.99
CA PHE A 103 3.58 -3.20 -23.67
C PHE A 103 3.54 -2.37 -24.95
N HIS A 104 2.81 -1.27 -24.89
CA HIS A 104 2.73 -0.30 -25.96
C HIS A 104 2.70 1.11 -25.38
N HIS A 105 3.75 1.90 -25.63
CA HIS A 105 3.78 3.31 -25.23
C HIS A 105 2.82 4.13 -26.09
N ILE A 106 1.98 4.93 -25.44
CA ILE A 106 1.03 5.84 -26.11
C ILE A 106 1.60 7.25 -26.02
N GLN A 107 1.74 7.94 -27.15
CA GLN A 107 2.22 9.32 -27.14
C GLN A 107 1.12 10.37 -27.24
N GLU A 108 -0.01 10.05 -27.87
CA GLU A 108 -0.93 11.08 -28.30
C GLU A 108 -1.82 11.65 -27.18
N ILE A 109 -1.99 12.97 -27.21
CA ILE A 109 -3.17 13.65 -26.67
C ILE A 109 -4.25 13.48 -27.74
N ASP A 110 -5.47 13.16 -27.36
CA ASP A 110 -6.59 13.21 -28.29
C ASP A 110 -6.70 14.65 -28.85
N GLN A 111 -6.24 14.91 -30.07
CA GLN A 111 -6.29 16.26 -30.66
C GLN A 111 -7.73 16.70 -30.95
N THR A 112 -8.67 15.75 -31.00
CA THR A 112 -10.11 16.00 -31.21
C THR A 112 -10.87 16.26 -29.92
N GLU A 113 -10.48 15.68 -28.78
CA GLU A 113 -11.15 15.86 -27.47
C GLU A 113 -10.34 16.64 -26.43
N GLY A 114 -9.07 16.97 -26.70
CA GLY A 114 -8.15 17.60 -25.74
C GLY A 114 -7.85 16.73 -24.51
N LYS A 115 -8.13 15.42 -24.57
CA LYS A 115 -7.97 14.49 -23.44
C LYS A 115 -6.61 13.78 -23.51
N LYS A 116 -5.87 13.85 -22.41
CA LYS A 116 -4.60 13.13 -22.22
C LYS A 116 -4.87 11.62 -22.16
N TYR A 117 -4.32 10.84 -23.07
CA TYR A 117 -4.37 9.37 -22.99
C TYR A 117 -3.51 8.85 -21.82
N PRO A 118 -3.83 7.67 -21.27
CA PRO A 118 -2.94 6.99 -20.32
C PRO A 118 -1.56 6.71 -20.92
N ASP A 119 -0.51 6.77 -20.10
CA ASP A 119 0.88 6.73 -20.57
C ASP A 119 1.24 5.44 -21.37
N PHE A 120 0.63 4.29 -21.06
CA PHE A 120 0.89 3.05 -21.82
C PHE A 120 -0.28 2.04 -21.81
N LYS A 121 -0.19 1.03 -22.68
CA LYS A 121 -0.98 -0.21 -22.57
C LYS A 121 -0.09 -1.37 -22.12
N TRP A 122 -0.63 -2.24 -21.30
CA TRP A 122 -0.04 -3.52 -20.94
C TRP A 122 -1.08 -4.63 -21.00
N ASN A 123 -0.85 -5.62 -21.87
CA ASN A 123 -1.81 -6.67 -22.23
C ASN A 123 -3.19 -6.07 -22.56
N ASP A 124 -3.20 -5.08 -23.47
CA ASP A 124 -4.36 -4.31 -23.94
C ASP A 124 -5.11 -3.45 -22.90
N LYS A 125 -4.68 -3.48 -21.64
CA LYS A 125 -5.22 -2.63 -20.58
C LYS A 125 -4.46 -1.31 -20.52
N LYS A 126 -5.15 -0.19 -20.28
CA LYS A 126 -4.53 1.14 -20.19
C LYS A 126 -3.96 1.40 -18.80
N TRP A 127 -2.78 2.00 -18.73
CA TRP A 127 -2.09 2.27 -17.46
C TRP A 127 -1.54 3.69 -17.43
N GLU A 128 -1.63 4.32 -16.26
CA GLU A 128 -1.07 5.64 -15.98
C GLU A 128 0.05 5.54 -14.95
N ILE A 129 1.15 6.25 -15.18
CA ILE A 129 2.30 6.36 -14.28
C ILE A 129 2.21 7.69 -13.51
N LYS A 130 2.47 7.61 -12.21
CA LYS A 130 2.63 8.78 -11.35
C LYS A 130 3.79 8.62 -10.41
N LYS A 131 4.56 9.71 -10.25
CA LYS A 131 5.50 9.88 -9.14
C LYS A 131 4.83 10.57 -7.98
N ALA A 132 5.22 10.22 -6.76
CA ALA A 132 4.92 10.97 -5.56
C ALA A 132 6.10 10.96 -4.59
N SER A 133 6.22 12.00 -3.78
CA SER A 133 7.29 12.15 -2.77
C SER A 133 6.76 12.53 -1.39
N SER A 134 5.44 12.70 -1.26
CA SER A 134 4.76 13.12 -0.03
C SER A 134 3.36 12.50 0.07
N LYS A 135 2.78 12.50 1.27
CA LYS A 135 1.41 12.00 1.51
C LYS A 135 0.37 12.76 0.65
N SER A 136 0.51 14.08 0.50
CA SER A 136 -0.39 14.90 -0.30
C SER A 136 -0.26 14.66 -1.81
N THR A 137 0.96 14.39 -2.29
CA THR A 137 1.19 14.07 -3.70
C THR A 137 0.68 12.68 -4.06
N ILE A 138 0.76 11.70 -3.15
CA ILE A 138 0.15 10.36 -3.34
C ILE A 138 -1.35 10.50 -3.61
N ASP A 139 -2.09 11.15 -2.72
CA ASP A 139 -3.55 11.25 -2.84
C ASP A 139 -3.99 12.00 -4.11
N SER A 140 -3.38 13.16 -4.35
CA SER A 140 -3.75 14.02 -5.47
C SER A 140 -3.37 13.42 -6.83
N ASN A 141 -2.20 12.79 -6.94
CA ASN A 141 -1.75 12.16 -8.18
C ASN A 141 -2.51 10.87 -8.47
N LEU A 142 -2.75 10.04 -7.46
CA LEU A 142 -3.56 8.85 -7.62
C LEU A 142 -4.97 9.23 -8.07
N ARG A 143 -5.61 10.23 -7.47
CA ARG A 143 -6.94 10.72 -7.92
C ARG A 143 -6.94 11.11 -9.40
N LYS A 144 -5.91 11.84 -9.85
CA LYS A 144 -5.78 12.25 -11.26
C LYS A 144 -5.61 11.02 -12.18
N ALA A 145 -4.73 10.10 -11.81
CA ALA A 145 -4.45 8.90 -12.58
C ALA A 145 -5.69 7.98 -12.73
N ILE A 146 -6.42 7.76 -11.63
CA ILE A 146 -7.67 6.99 -11.65
C ILE A 146 -8.70 7.63 -12.59
N ASN A 147 -8.73 8.96 -12.67
CA ASN A 147 -9.65 9.66 -13.58
C ASN A 147 -9.25 9.50 -15.05
N GLN A 148 -7.96 9.38 -15.35
CA GLN A 148 -7.42 9.20 -16.71
C GLN A 148 -7.63 7.77 -17.23
N VAL A 149 -7.49 6.76 -16.36
CA VAL A 149 -7.69 5.34 -16.71
C VAL A 149 -9.19 4.99 -16.63
N ASN A 150 -9.93 5.30 -17.69
CA ASN A 150 -11.40 5.37 -17.65
C ASN A 150 -12.17 4.03 -17.63
N LYS A 151 -11.49 2.86 -17.64
CA LYS A 151 -11.98 1.48 -17.27
C LYS A 151 -10.92 0.43 -17.61
N ASN A 152 -10.98 -0.74 -16.96
CA ASN A 152 -10.17 -1.95 -17.22
C ASN A 152 -8.68 -1.69 -17.47
N GLY A 153 -8.01 -1.19 -16.43
CA GLY A 153 -6.63 -0.74 -16.45
C GLY A 153 -6.06 -0.61 -15.05
N GLY A 154 -4.97 0.15 -14.92
CA GLY A 154 -4.41 0.41 -13.60
C GLY A 154 -3.55 1.66 -13.51
N VAL A 155 -3.08 1.91 -12.31
CA VAL A 155 -2.13 2.99 -12.00
C VAL A 155 -0.84 2.36 -11.52
N VAL A 156 0.29 2.90 -11.97
CA VAL A 156 1.60 2.63 -11.37
C VAL A 156 2.00 3.85 -10.58
N LEU A 157 2.07 3.69 -9.26
CA LEU A 157 2.45 4.77 -8.35
C LEU A 157 3.87 4.52 -7.84
N GLU A 158 4.82 5.29 -8.36
CA GLU A 158 6.20 5.29 -7.90
C GLU A 158 6.38 6.33 -6.79
N ILE A 159 6.92 5.90 -5.65
CA ILE A 159 7.08 6.73 -4.46
C ILE A 159 8.55 6.79 -4.07
N GLN A 160 9.05 8.03 -3.92
CA GLN A 160 10.39 8.30 -3.42
C GLN A 160 10.40 8.32 -1.88
N LYS A 161 11.45 7.73 -1.28
CA LYS A 161 11.54 7.40 0.14
C LYS A 161 11.38 8.63 1.05
N ASN A 162 10.36 8.60 1.92
CA ASN A 162 10.25 9.30 3.23
C ASN A 162 8.91 9.01 3.93
N ILE A 163 8.22 7.92 3.57
CA ILE A 163 6.89 7.56 4.08
C ILE A 163 6.91 6.06 4.38
N LEU A 164 6.27 5.65 5.47
CA LEU A 164 6.15 4.24 5.83
C LEU A 164 5.25 3.49 4.83
N ASP A 165 5.60 2.25 4.48
CA ASP A 165 4.84 1.42 3.54
C ASP A 165 3.38 1.23 3.99
N ALA A 166 3.15 1.05 5.29
CA ALA A 166 1.80 0.91 5.85
C ALA A 166 0.95 2.18 5.64
N ASP A 167 1.55 3.37 5.78
CA ASP A 167 0.88 4.65 5.52
C ASP A 167 0.54 4.77 4.03
N ILE A 168 1.48 4.39 3.16
CA ILE A 168 1.28 4.41 1.70
C ILE A 168 0.09 3.52 1.33
N LEU A 169 0.09 2.26 1.78
CA LEU A 169 -0.97 1.29 1.48
C LEU A 169 -2.32 1.82 1.94
N THR A 170 -2.41 2.30 3.19
CA THR A 170 -3.66 2.86 3.75
C THR A 170 -4.18 4.03 2.93
N MET A 171 -3.31 4.95 2.50
CA MET A 171 -3.71 6.10 1.67
C MET A 171 -4.19 5.68 0.28
N VAL A 172 -3.51 4.72 -0.35
CA VAL A 172 -3.89 4.21 -1.67
C VAL A 172 -5.24 3.50 -1.60
N GLU A 173 -5.45 2.62 -0.62
CA GLU A 173 -6.73 1.93 -0.40
C GLU A 173 -7.88 2.92 -0.21
N TYR A 174 -7.69 3.90 0.68
CA TYR A 174 -8.70 4.94 0.94
C TYR A 174 -9.09 5.70 -0.33
N ARG A 175 -8.11 6.08 -1.16
CA ARG A 175 -8.35 6.78 -2.43
C ARG A 175 -9.02 5.88 -3.46
N MET A 176 -8.60 4.63 -3.60
CA MET A 176 -9.21 3.66 -4.51
C MET A 176 -10.68 3.40 -4.15
N LEU A 177 -11.00 3.25 -2.86
CA LEU A 177 -12.37 3.10 -2.38
C LEU A 177 -13.24 4.28 -2.75
N ARG A 178 -12.78 5.50 -2.45
CA ARG A 178 -13.48 6.75 -2.76
C ARG A 178 -13.75 6.94 -4.25
N SER A 179 -12.87 6.45 -5.12
CA SER A 179 -13.00 6.64 -6.56
C SER A 179 -14.16 5.85 -7.17
N GLY A 180 -14.62 4.78 -6.53
CA GLY A 180 -15.64 3.90 -7.12
C GLY A 180 -15.11 2.93 -8.20
N LYS A 181 -13.96 3.20 -8.83
CA LYS A 181 -13.51 2.50 -10.04
C LYS A 181 -12.87 1.14 -9.75
N ASN A 182 -13.16 0.16 -10.59
CA ASN A 182 -12.52 -1.15 -10.60
C ASN A 182 -11.23 -1.07 -11.44
N ILE A 183 -10.10 -0.92 -10.75
CA ILE A 183 -8.76 -0.78 -11.33
C ILE A 183 -7.74 -1.44 -10.41
N ASP A 184 -6.55 -1.72 -10.97
CA ASP A 184 -5.40 -2.15 -10.19
C ASP A 184 -4.47 -0.97 -9.90
N CYS A 185 -3.78 -0.98 -8.77
CA CYS A 185 -2.75 -0.01 -8.42
C CYS A 185 -1.48 -0.75 -8.00
N ILE A 186 -0.42 -0.62 -8.80
CA ILE A 186 0.91 -1.15 -8.49
C ILE A 186 1.70 -0.07 -7.77
N ILE A 187 2.17 -0.38 -6.57
CA ILE A 187 2.85 0.57 -5.70
C ILE A 187 4.33 0.21 -5.64
N ILE A 188 5.17 1.09 -6.16
CA ILE A 188 6.63 0.91 -6.25
C ILE A 188 7.29 1.91 -5.30
N VAL A 189 8.11 1.43 -4.38
CA VAL A 189 8.93 2.23 -3.47
C VAL A 189 10.38 1.83 -3.65
N ASN A 190 11.24 2.75 -4.08
CA ASN A 190 12.67 2.49 -4.33
C ASN A 190 12.93 1.22 -5.16
N ASN A 191 12.24 1.06 -6.30
CA ASN A 191 12.31 -0.13 -7.16
C ASN A 191 11.84 -1.46 -6.51
N HIS A 192 11.09 -1.40 -5.41
CA HIS A 192 10.43 -2.56 -4.81
C HIS A 192 8.92 -2.42 -4.87
N ILE A 193 8.23 -3.48 -5.28
CA ILE A 193 6.78 -3.54 -5.24
C ILE A 193 6.37 -3.86 -3.81
N ILE A 194 5.74 -2.90 -3.12
CA ILE A 194 5.26 -3.09 -1.75
C ILE A 194 3.82 -3.61 -1.72
N GLY A 195 3.07 -3.48 -2.81
CA GLY A 195 1.72 -3.99 -2.94
C GLY A 195 1.14 -3.78 -4.33
N ILE A 196 0.19 -4.65 -4.69
CA ILE A 196 -0.66 -4.46 -5.87
C ILE A 196 -2.10 -4.55 -5.39
N LEU A 197 -2.79 -3.42 -5.38
CA LEU A 197 -4.14 -3.32 -4.83
C LEU A 197 -5.16 -3.36 -5.96
N ARG A 198 -6.27 -4.07 -5.75
CA ARG A 198 -7.40 -4.17 -6.68
C ARG A 198 -8.70 -3.90 -5.95
N LYS A 199 -9.62 -3.17 -6.59
CA LYS A 199 -10.99 -2.99 -6.11
C LYS A 199 -11.96 -4.00 -6.71
#